data_AF-A0A1H1M4U6-F1
#
_entry.id   AF-A0A1H1M4U6-F1
#
_cell.length_a   1.000
_cell.length_b   1.000
_cell.length_c   1.000
_cell.angle_alpha   90.00
_cell.angle_beta   90.00
_cell.angle_gamma   90.00
#
_symmetry.space_group_name_H-M   'P 1'
#
loop_
_entity.id
_entity.type
_entity.pdbx_description
1 polymer ?
#
loop_
_entity_poly.entity_id
_entity_poly.type
_entity_poly.pdbx_seq_one_letter_code
_entity_poly.pdbx_strand_id
1 'polypeptide(L)'
;MISTSERIADLLFGLSFFVFLFYLVNRRPVIFVGFFFIIFTLAWRMAATMYIDLAGPVYSSQLVRSIGPGTATVVHSIAYVVSLIPFLYFFRQSAIDRWCTDAQRSRPAASGEISLSDLTFVLSLIFLIFLFFDLVHRGTIPLFNQIERFNYTGGPAHRWINRYGNFVTFWWGLMFAAAYIRRGRFDWRFPGLMCALAAYAFLTGNRFSAFYSQFSFFITPWAAVVALQNRTSDGAWFSWIRRSFASRASRLTAAGALVALAGLISFAIYNNLANVRGYKDSEIWHQAFERTLIQPSEIGWTSFERVFEDKQLNPSLTFHFLFEDPVDPARNTSIQYLMFESIGEPRTTDQILRGFQFAGGFPEIFFELFGLYFAWPFLLGAGCIAAALTAYVVRGTLRGDYVSAFLSLYILFGFYVMYIGGMLNFVLVETYWIKIATLALALSIERRLARAGLSLLPWVLFRVRTPRWIGNS
;
A
#
# COMPACT_ATOMS: atom_id res chain seq x y z
N MET A 1 -36.77 2.77 -3.86
CA MET A 1 -36.47 4.13 -3.35
C MET A 1 -35.93 3.95 -1.94
N ILE A 2 -34.73 4.45 -1.66
CA ILE A 2 -34.12 4.40 -0.33
C ILE A 2 -34.89 5.32 0.63
N SER A 3 -35.18 4.84 1.83
CA SER A 3 -35.85 5.62 2.88
C SER A 3 -34.94 6.73 3.41
N THR A 4 -35.53 7.78 3.97
CA THR A 4 -34.76 8.86 4.62
C THR A 4 -33.89 8.31 5.76
N SER A 5 -34.36 7.30 6.49
CA SER A 5 -33.60 6.64 7.56
C SER A 5 -32.35 5.94 7.07
N GLU A 6 -32.42 5.27 5.91
CA GLU A 6 -31.27 4.58 5.31
C GLU A 6 -30.21 5.59 4.83
N ARG A 7 -30.63 6.68 4.17
CA ARG A 7 -29.71 7.78 3.79
C ARG A 7 -29.00 8.39 5.00
N ILE A 8 -29.73 8.58 6.11
CA ILE A 8 -29.14 9.08 7.36
C ILE A 8 -28.12 8.06 7.90
N ALA A 9 -28.43 6.77 7.86
CA ALA A 9 -27.52 5.72 8.28
C ALA A 9 -26.23 5.72 7.46
N ASP A 10 -26.32 5.77 6.13
CA ASP A 10 -25.13 5.81 5.25
C ASP A 10 -24.26 7.04 5.52
N LEU A 11 -24.87 8.21 5.68
CA LEU A 11 -24.14 9.42 6.04
C LEU A 11 -23.45 9.28 7.40
N LEU A 12 -24.14 8.79 8.43
CA LEU A 12 -23.57 8.64 9.77
C LEU A 12 -22.43 7.62 9.78
N PHE A 13 -22.61 6.45 9.19
CA PHE A 13 -21.58 5.39 9.16
C PHE A 13 -20.41 5.76 8.26
N GLY A 14 -20.66 6.35 7.09
CA GLY A 14 -19.61 6.83 6.21
C GLY A 14 -18.80 7.97 6.83
N LEU A 15 -19.46 8.99 7.37
CA LEU A 15 -18.78 10.12 8.03
C LEU A 15 -18.04 9.69 9.30
N SER A 16 -18.59 8.76 10.09
CA SER A 16 -17.89 8.26 11.28
C SER A 16 -16.58 7.54 10.93
N PHE A 17 -16.53 6.81 9.81
CA PHE A 17 -15.28 6.25 9.30
C PHE A 17 -14.26 7.33 8.93
N PHE A 18 -14.68 8.40 8.23
CA PHE A 18 -13.78 9.51 7.91
C PHE A 18 -13.33 10.28 9.16
N VAL A 19 -14.19 10.44 10.17
CA VAL A 19 -13.82 10.98 11.49
C VAL A 19 -12.80 10.08 12.17
N PHE A 20 -12.96 8.76 12.09
CA PHE A 20 -11.98 7.80 12.60
C PHE A 20 -10.63 7.92 11.88
N LEU A 21 -10.61 8.06 10.55
CA LEU A 21 -9.39 8.33 9.80
C LEU A 21 -8.74 9.66 10.19
N PHE A 22 -9.54 10.72 10.36
CA PHE A 22 -9.05 12.00 10.85
C PHE A 22 -8.44 11.89 12.25
N TYR A 23 -9.06 11.09 13.13
CA TYR A 23 -8.47 10.74 14.43
C TYR A 23 -7.12 10.02 14.27
N LEU A 24 -7.01 9.05 13.35
CA LEU A 24 -5.75 8.36 13.10
C LEU A 24 -4.65 9.33 12.62
N VAL A 25 -4.95 10.21 11.67
CA VAL A 25 -3.98 11.20 11.15
C VAL A 25 -3.47 12.14 12.24
N ASN A 26 -4.36 12.57 13.14
CA ASN A 26 -4.04 13.57 14.16
C ASN A 26 -3.44 12.98 15.43
N ARG A 27 -4.00 11.87 15.91
CA ARG A 27 -3.68 11.30 17.23
C ARG A 27 -2.89 10.00 17.14
N ARG A 28 -2.95 9.29 16.01
CA ARG A 28 -2.22 8.02 15.80
C ARG A 28 -1.43 8.04 14.47
N PRO A 29 -0.62 9.07 14.20
CA PRO A 29 0.02 9.25 12.89
C PRO A 29 0.98 8.11 12.51
N VAL A 30 1.52 7.38 13.50
CA VAL A 30 2.34 6.18 13.27
C VAL A 30 1.53 5.09 12.56
N ILE A 31 0.27 4.87 12.96
CA ILE A 31 -0.64 3.92 12.30
C ILE A 31 -0.95 4.42 10.89
N PHE A 32 -1.30 5.70 10.77
CA PHE A 32 -1.68 6.30 9.49
C PHE A 32 -0.56 6.18 8.45
N VAL A 33 0.68 6.53 8.80
CA VAL A 33 1.82 6.47 7.89
C VAL A 33 2.26 5.02 7.65
N GLY A 34 2.30 4.18 8.68
CA GLY A 34 2.76 2.79 8.57
C GLY A 34 1.82 1.90 7.76
N PHE A 35 0.54 2.26 7.69
CA PHE A 35 -0.49 1.50 6.97
C PHE A 35 -1.19 2.35 5.90
N PHE A 36 -0.52 3.41 5.42
CA PHE A 36 -1.07 4.40 4.49
C PHE A 36 -1.63 3.76 3.21
N PHE A 37 -0.92 2.75 2.67
CA PHE A 37 -1.33 2.04 1.46
C PHE A 37 -2.72 1.41 1.58
N ILE A 38 -3.06 0.89 2.75
CA ILE A 38 -4.36 0.27 2.95
C ILE A 38 -5.38 1.33 3.36
N ILE A 39 -5.04 2.22 4.30
CA ILE A 39 -5.95 3.28 4.76
C ILE A 39 -6.47 4.13 3.60
N PHE A 40 -5.60 4.55 2.68
CA PHE A 40 -6.04 5.34 1.52
C PHE A 40 -6.94 4.53 0.59
N THR A 41 -6.65 3.23 0.36
CA THR A 41 -7.52 2.37 -0.43
C THR A 41 -8.91 2.20 0.22
N LEU A 42 -8.97 2.01 1.53
CA LEU A 42 -10.23 1.92 2.28
C LEU A 42 -11.00 3.24 2.26
N ALA A 43 -10.31 4.38 2.38
CA ALA A 43 -10.90 5.72 2.27
C ALA A 43 -11.52 5.96 0.89
N TRP A 44 -10.80 5.60 -0.16
CA TRP A 44 -11.27 5.71 -1.53
C TRP A 44 -12.50 4.82 -1.75
N ARG A 45 -12.45 3.54 -1.37
CA ARG A 45 -13.58 2.62 -1.53
C ARG A 45 -14.79 3.00 -0.67
N MET A 46 -14.58 3.58 0.51
CA MET A 46 -15.67 4.13 1.31
C MET A 46 -16.35 5.29 0.57
N ALA A 47 -15.59 6.24 0.04
CA ALA A 47 -16.16 7.34 -0.74
C ALA A 47 -16.95 6.85 -1.97
N ALA A 48 -16.43 5.86 -2.68
CA ALA A 48 -17.10 5.24 -3.81
C ALA A 48 -18.39 4.50 -3.40
N THR A 49 -18.37 3.74 -2.30
CA THR A 49 -19.58 3.05 -1.78
C THR A 49 -20.65 4.05 -1.36
N MET A 50 -20.26 5.08 -0.60
CA MET A 50 -21.17 6.16 -0.20
C MET A 50 -21.78 6.87 -1.41
N TYR A 51 -21.00 7.08 -2.47
CA TYR A 51 -21.50 7.67 -3.68
C TYR A 51 -22.58 6.78 -4.35
N ILE A 52 -22.32 5.47 -4.48
CA ILE A 52 -23.29 4.53 -5.07
C ILE A 52 -24.58 4.48 -4.24
N ASP A 53 -24.48 4.41 -2.91
CA ASP A 53 -25.65 4.33 -2.02
C ASP A 53 -26.48 5.62 -2.03
N LEU A 54 -25.84 6.79 -2.02
CA LEU A 54 -26.53 8.09 -1.93
C LEU A 54 -27.02 8.63 -3.27
N ALA A 55 -26.26 8.42 -4.35
CA ALA A 55 -26.55 8.93 -5.69
C ALA A 55 -27.19 7.89 -6.62
N GLY A 56 -27.23 6.61 -6.22
CA GLY A 56 -27.81 5.52 -6.98
C GLY A 56 -29.29 5.75 -7.34
N PRO A 57 -29.79 5.14 -8.44
CA PRO A 57 -29.10 4.15 -9.26
C PRO A 57 -28.07 4.76 -10.22
N VAL A 58 -26.85 4.21 -10.23
CA VAL A 58 -25.77 4.60 -11.14
C VAL A 58 -25.44 3.43 -12.07
N TYR A 59 -25.21 3.71 -13.35
CA TYR A 59 -24.89 2.68 -14.33
C TYR A 59 -23.41 2.26 -14.22
N SER A 60 -23.14 0.96 -14.07
CA SER A 60 -21.81 0.38 -14.19
C SER A 60 -21.63 -0.20 -15.59
N SER A 61 -20.64 0.30 -16.33
CA SER A 61 -20.32 -0.24 -17.66
C SER A 61 -19.70 -1.64 -17.58
N GLN A 62 -19.03 -1.95 -16.47
CA GLN A 62 -18.39 -3.25 -16.25
C GLN A 62 -19.41 -4.35 -15.98
N LEU A 63 -20.42 -4.05 -15.16
CA LEU A 63 -21.53 -4.94 -14.83
C LEU A 63 -22.67 -4.90 -15.86
N VAL A 64 -22.74 -3.84 -16.67
CA VAL A 64 -23.82 -3.61 -17.66
C VAL A 64 -25.19 -3.56 -16.98
N ARG A 65 -25.23 -3.03 -15.75
CA ARG A 65 -26.46 -2.82 -14.97
C ARG A 65 -26.34 -1.58 -14.11
N SER A 66 -27.48 -1.08 -13.66
CA SER A 66 -27.53 -0.06 -12.62
C SER A 66 -27.32 -0.68 -11.25
N ILE A 67 -26.53 -0.02 -10.41
CA ILE A 67 -26.26 -0.38 -9.02
C ILE A 67 -26.65 0.78 -8.09
N GLY A 68 -27.01 0.44 -6.86
CA GLY A 68 -27.54 1.43 -5.91
C GLY A 68 -28.98 1.87 -6.24
N PRO A 69 -29.60 2.68 -5.37
CA PRO A 69 -29.14 3.03 -4.02
C PRO A 69 -29.22 1.81 -3.07
N GLY A 70 -28.51 1.84 -1.94
CA GLY A 70 -28.48 0.74 -0.97
C GLY A 70 -27.91 1.17 0.37
N THR A 71 -27.55 0.23 1.24
CA THR A 71 -26.93 0.51 2.55
C THR A 71 -25.58 -0.19 2.74
N ALA A 72 -24.88 -0.47 1.65
CA ALA A 72 -23.58 -1.15 1.65
C ALA A 72 -22.53 -0.38 2.48
N THR A 73 -22.64 0.96 2.52
CA THR A 73 -21.81 1.88 3.29
C THR A 73 -21.76 1.51 4.78
N VAL A 74 -22.90 1.14 5.37
CA VAL A 74 -22.98 0.75 6.79
C VAL A 74 -22.10 -0.48 7.05
N VAL A 75 -22.28 -1.52 6.24
CA VAL A 75 -21.55 -2.79 6.39
C VAL A 75 -20.05 -2.60 6.14
N HIS A 76 -19.68 -1.91 5.06
CA HIS A 76 -18.28 -1.63 4.74
C HIS A 76 -17.60 -0.76 5.82
N SER A 77 -18.32 0.21 6.39
CA SER A 77 -17.76 1.08 7.43
C SER A 77 -17.40 0.27 8.67
N ILE A 78 -18.31 -0.59 9.11
CA ILE A 78 -18.07 -1.50 10.24
C ILE A 78 -16.90 -2.45 9.91
N ALA A 79 -16.86 -3.04 8.71
CA ALA A 79 -15.81 -3.97 8.32
C ALA A 79 -14.42 -3.32 8.32
N TYR A 80 -14.32 -2.08 7.82
CA TYR A 80 -13.08 -1.32 7.81
C TYR A 80 -12.66 -0.93 9.23
N VAL A 81 -13.59 -0.49 10.08
CA VAL A 81 -13.29 -0.17 11.48
C VAL A 81 -12.82 -1.42 12.24
N VAL A 82 -13.53 -2.55 12.12
CA VAL A 82 -13.14 -3.83 12.75
C VAL A 82 -11.73 -4.26 12.34
N SER A 83 -11.37 -4.05 11.08
CA SER A 83 -10.04 -4.38 10.55
C SER A 83 -8.93 -3.45 11.07
N LEU A 84 -9.27 -2.19 11.40
CA LEU A 84 -8.32 -1.18 11.87
C LEU A 84 -8.20 -1.10 13.39
N ILE A 85 -9.20 -1.54 14.16
CA ILE A 85 -9.18 -1.55 15.64
C ILE A 85 -7.91 -2.21 16.20
N PRO A 86 -7.43 -3.38 15.71
CA PRO A 86 -6.22 -4.01 16.23
C PRO A 86 -4.99 -3.10 16.20
N PHE A 87 -4.88 -2.19 15.23
CA PHE A 87 -3.77 -1.24 15.17
C PHE A 87 -3.74 -0.32 16.41
N LEU A 88 -4.88 0.05 16.97
CA LEU A 88 -4.94 0.87 18.20
C LEU A 88 -4.32 0.13 19.40
N TYR A 89 -4.45 -1.20 19.44
CA TYR A 89 -3.87 -2.03 20.49
C TYR A 89 -2.35 -2.18 20.31
N PHE A 90 -1.90 -2.60 19.12
CA PHE A 90 -0.48 -2.83 18.84
C PHE A 90 0.35 -1.54 18.87
N PHE A 91 -0.24 -0.40 18.46
CA PHE A 91 0.38 0.93 18.47
C PHE A 91 -0.08 1.78 19.65
N ARG A 92 -0.43 1.18 20.79
CA ARG A 92 -0.66 1.92 22.03
C ARG A 92 0.58 2.74 22.40
N GLN A 93 0.38 3.89 23.04
CA GLN A 93 1.45 4.86 23.31
C GLN A 93 2.59 4.23 24.13
N SER A 94 2.26 3.43 25.14
CA SER A 94 3.24 2.72 25.97
C SER A 94 4.07 1.67 25.21
N ALA A 95 3.59 1.14 24.09
CA ALA A 95 4.38 0.27 23.22
C ALA A 95 5.37 1.10 22.40
N ILE A 96 4.90 2.18 21.78
CA ILE A 96 5.71 3.09 20.98
C ILE A 96 6.84 3.70 21.82
N ASP A 97 6.53 4.21 23.02
CA ASP A 97 7.53 4.83 23.91
C ASP A 97 8.64 3.86 24.31
N ARG A 98 8.30 2.58 24.52
CA ARG A 98 9.28 1.51 24.77
C ARG A 98 10.17 1.29 23.55
N TRP A 99 9.58 1.17 22.35
CA TRP A 99 10.35 0.98 21.12
C TRP A 99 11.32 2.15 20.86
N CYS A 100 10.88 3.39 21.09
CA CYS A 100 11.69 4.59 20.95
C CYS A 100 12.83 4.65 22.00
N THR A 101 12.56 4.25 23.24
CA THR A 101 13.57 4.21 24.30
C THR A 101 14.65 3.17 24.01
N ASP A 102 14.27 2.01 23.48
CA ASP A 102 15.24 0.98 23.05
C ASP A 102 16.09 1.44 21.87
N ALA A 103 15.53 2.21 20.93
CA ALA A 103 16.25 2.76 19.79
C ALA A 103 17.37 3.73 20.21
N GLN A 104 17.11 4.57 21.23
CA GLN A 104 18.08 5.55 21.75
C GLN A 104 19.31 4.91 22.40
N ARG A 105 19.22 3.64 22.84
CA ARG A 105 20.38 2.89 23.36
C ARG A 105 21.38 2.49 22.27
N SER A 106 20.99 2.59 21.01
CA SER A 106 21.87 2.29 19.89
C SER A 106 22.81 3.46 19.61
N ARG A 107 24.09 3.17 19.43
CA ARG A 107 25.13 4.19 19.24
C ARG A 107 24.89 5.01 17.96
N PRO A 108 24.95 6.36 18.02
CA PRO A 108 24.94 7.18 16.82
C PRO A 108 26.19 6.90 15.97
N ALA A 109 26.03 6.99 14.64
CA ALA A 109 27.13 6.75 13.70
C ALA A 109 28.20 7.85 13.83
N ALA A 110 29.48 7.46 13.82
CA ALA A 110 30.60 8.39 13.87
C ALA A 110 30.92 8.96 12.48
N SER A 111 31.59 10.12 12.44
CA SER A 111 32.13 10.68 11.18
C SER A 111 33.20 9.73 10.61
N GLY A 112 33.16 9.47 9.29
CA GLY A 112 34.12 8.59 8.59
C GLY A 112 33.72 7.11 8.45
N GLU A 113 32.45 6.77 8.69
CA GLU A 113 31.94 5.39 8.57
C GLU A 113 31.16 5.17 7.26
N ILE A 114 31.48 4.10 6.51
CA ILE A 114 30.68 3.66 5.35
C ILE A 114 29.47 2.91 5.90
N SER A 115 28.28 3.42 5.61
CA SER A 115 27.03 2.86 6.10
C SER A 115 26.34 1.95 5.09
N LEU A 116 25.40 1.14 5.58
CA LEU A 116 24.48 0.34 4.77
C LEU A 116 23.68 1.21 3.78
N SER A 117 23.34 2.44 4.18
CA SER A 117 22.70 3.42 3.30
C SER A 117 23.60 3.77 2.11
N ASP A 118 24.89 3.98 2.33
CA ASP A 118 25.84 4.34 1.27
C ASP A 118 25.99 3.21 0.25
N LEU A 119 26.12 1.97 0.72
CA LEU A 119 26.14 0.78 -0.15
C LEU A 119 24.83 0.62 -0.91
N THR A 120 23.68 0.77 -0.23
CA THR A 120 22.36 0.66 -0.85
C THR A 120 22.18 1.69 -1.95
N PHE A 121 22.58 2.94 -1.71
CA PHE A 121 22.48 4.01 -2.68
C PHE A 121 23.29 3.70 -3.95
N VAL A 122 24.55 3.28 -3.80
CA VAL A 122 25.41 2.95 -4.94
C VAL A 122 24.83 1.81 -5.77
N LEU A 123 24.41 0.71 -5.13
CA LEU A 123 23.80 -0.43 -5.82
C LEU A 123 22.50 -0.03 -6.53
N SER A 124 21.68 0.81 -5.89
CA SER A 124 20.42 1.28 -6.48
C SER A 124 20.66 2.22 -7.65
N LEU A 125 21.69 3.07 -7.59
CA LEU A 125 22.07 3.95 -8.68
C LEU A 125 22.56 3.16 -9.89
N ILE A 126 23.42 2.15 -9.68
CA ILE A 126 23.87 1.24 -10.74
C ILE A 126 22.66 0.54 -11.38
N PHE A 127 21.75 0.02 -10.56
CA PHE A 127 20.53 -0.62 -11.05
C PHE A 127 19.66 0.34 -11.87
N LEU A 128 19.44 1.58 -11.41
CA LEU A 128 18.67 2.58 -12.17
C LEU A 128 19.35 2.95 -13.48
N ILE A 129 20.67 3.14 -13.50
CA ILE A 129 21.42 3.40 -14.74
C ILE A 129 21.20 2.24 -15.72
N PHE A 130 21.31 1.00 -15.25
CA PHE A 130 21.05 -0.18 -16.08
C PHE A 130 19.59 -0.24 -16.57
N LEU A 131 18.63 0.12 -15.72
CA LEU A 131 17.20 0.15 -16.03
C LEU A 131 16.88 1.19 -17.13
N PHE A 132 17.46 2.39 -17.04
CA PHE A 132 17.32 3.43 -18.06
C PHE A 132 18.05 3.07 -19.35
N PHE A 133 19.24 2.46 -19.24
CA PHE A 133 19.97 1.95 -20.40
C PHE A 133 19.17 0.89 -21.15
N ASP A 134 18.56 -0.09 -20.45
CA ASP A 134 17.68 -1.11 -21.05
C ASP A 134 16.46 -0.49 -21.76
N LEU A 135 15.90 0.61 -21.22
CA LEU A 135 14.82 1.35 -21.88
C LEU A 135 15.29 2.03 -23.16
N VAL A 136 16.41 2.75 -23.13
CA VAL A 136 16.95 3.48 -24.29
C VAL A 136 17.43 2.50 -25.37
N HIS A 137 18.12 1.44 -24.99
CA HIS A 137 18.67 0.44 -25.92
C HIS A 137 17.58 -0.24 -26.77
N ARG A 138 16.37 -0.39 -26.23
CA ARG A 138 15.23 -0.97 -26.96
C ARG A 138 14.61 -0.02 -28.00
N GLY A 139 14.88 1.27 -27.90
CA GLY A 139 14.40 2.30 -28.84
C GLY A 139 12.89 2.59 -28.80
N THR A 140 12.09 1.82 -28.05
CA THR A 140 10.64 1.99 -27.93
C THR A 140 10.29 2.54 -26.54
N ILE A 141 9.90 3.81 -26.47
CA ILE A 141 9.42 4.43 -25.23
C ILE A 141 7.88 4.40 -25.24
N PRO A 142 7.23 3.60 -24.37
CA PRO A 142 5.77 3.39 -24.41
C PRO A 142 4.96 4.68 -24.38
N LEU A 143 5.41 5.68 -23.61
CA LEU A 143 4.73 6.97 -23.52
C LEU A 143 4.61 7.68 -24.87
N PHE A 144 5.69 7.69 -25.66
CA PHE A 144 5.72 8.38 -26.95
C PHE A 144 5.09 7.55 -28.07
N ASN A 145 5.11 6.23 -27.92
CA ASN A 145 4.59 5.31 -28.93
C ASN A 145 3.14 4.87 -28.67
N GLN A 146 2.47 5.46 -27.67
CA GLN A 146 1.07 5.18 -27.31
C GLN A 146 0.81 3.69 -27.00
N ILE A 147 1.83 2.98 -26.51
CA ILE A 147 1.74 1.54 -26.22
C ILE A 147 1.13 1.36 -24.83
N GLU A 148 0.06 0.56 -24.73
CA GLU A 148 -0.44 0.14 -23.41
C GLU A 148 0.62 -0.66 -22.65
N ARG A 149 0.76 -0.41 -21.34
CA ARG A 149 1.72 -1.10 -20.46
C ARG A 149 1.75 -2.61 -20.64
N PHE A 150 0.59 -3.26 -20.79
CA PHE A 150 0.52 -4.73 -20.91
C PHE A 150 1.16 -5.25 -22.19
N ASN A 151 1.25 -4.41 -23.22
CA ASN A 151 1.87 -4.72 -24.49
C ASN A 151 3.38 -4.44 -24.48
N TYR A 152 3.88 -3.69 -23.47
CA TYR A 152 5.31 -3.45 -23.30
C TYR A 152 5.96 -4.57 -22.49
N THR A 153 6.64 -5.49 -23.18
CA THR A 153 7.32 -6.64 -22.57
C THR A 153 8.56 -6.24 -21.77
N GLY A 154 9.19 -5.11 -22.13
CA GLY A 154 10.39 -4.56 -21.51
C GLY A 154 11.56 -5.54 -21.42
N GLY A 155 12.69 -5.09 -20.88
CA GLY A 155 13.84 -5.96 -20.66
C GLY A 155 13.88 -6.59 -19.28
N PRO A 156 14.96 -7.35 -19.00
CA PRO A 156 15.09 -8.07 -17.73
C PRO A 156 14.96 -7.14 -16.53
N ALA A 157 15.56 -5.94 -16.60
CA ALA A 157 15.47 -4.92 -15.55
C ALA A 157 14.03 -4.41 -15.38
N HIS A 158 13.33 -4.14 -16.49
CA HIS A 158 11.93 -3.73 -16.48
C HIS A 158 11.01 -4.79 -15.82
N ARG A 159 11.18 -6.07 -16.21
CA ARG A 159 10.40 -7.18 -15.63
C ARG A 159 10.70 -7.35 -14.14
N TRP A 160 11.97 -7.22 -13.75
CA TRP A 160 12.36 -7.32 -12.36
C TRP A 160 11.76 -6.18 -11.51
N ILE A 161 11.83 -4.92 -11.98
CA ILE A 161 11.27 -3.79 -11.23
C ILE A 161 9.74 -3.83 -11.18
N ASN A 162 9.06 -4.33 -12.22
CA ASN A 162 7.62 -4.56 -12.17
C ASN A 162 7.22 -5.60 -11.12
N ARG A 163 8.09 -6.58 -10.83
CA ARG A 163 7.83 -7.64 -9.85
C ARG A 163 8.21 -7.23 -8.42
N TYR A 164 9.34 -6.54 -8.26
CA TYR A 164 9.94 -6.28 -6.95
C TYR A 164 9.98 -4.80 -6.56
N GLY A 165 9.45 -3.90 -7.39
CA GLY A 165 9.55 -2.45 -7.19
C GLY A 165 9.09 -1.99 -5.82
N ASN A 166 7.98 -2.52 -5.30
CA ASN A 166 7.48 -2.18 -3.96
C ASN A 166 8.47 -2.54 -2.84
N PHE A 167 9.20 -3.66 -2.96
CA PHE A 167 10.20 -4.06 -1.98
C PHE A 167 11.46 -3.18 -2.07
N VAL A 168 11.84 -2.78 -3.28
CA VAL A 168 12.96 -1.85 -3.52
C VAL A 168 12.65 -0.50 -2.91
N THR A 169 11.47 0.06 -3.17
CA THR A 169 11.09 1.37 -2.64
C THR A 169 10.91 1.34 -1.14
N PHE A 170 10.40 0.25 -0.57
CA PHE A 170 10.42 0.06 0.88
C PHE A 170 11.84 0.04 1.44
N TRP A 171 12.78 -0.68 0.80
CA TRP A 171 14.16 -0.72 1.25
C TRP A 171 14.82 0.67 1.22
N TRP A 172 14.54 1.46 0.18
CA TRP A 172 14.95 2.86 0.12
C TRP A 172 14.32 3.70 1.23
N GLY A 173 13.04 3.51 1.51
CA GLY A 173 12.34 4.12 2.64
C GLY A 173 12.94 3.75 3.99
N LEU A 174 13.38 2.50 4.14
CA LEU A 174 14.01 1.98 5.35
C LEU A 174 15.36 2.66 5.57
N MET A 175 16.18 2.79 4.52
CA MET A 175 17.46 3.50 4.62
C MET A 175 17.28 5.00 4.86
N PHE A 176 16.28 5.62 4.23
CA PHE A 176 15.90 7.01 4.47
C PHE A 176 15.52 7.26 5.93
N ALA A 177 14.66 6.41 6.49
CA ALA A 177 14.25 6.48 7.90
C ALA A 177 15.43 6.17 8.84
N ALA A 178 16.21 5.13 8.55
CA ALA A 178 17.38 4.74 9.33
C ALA A 178 18.44 5.86 9.39
N ALA A 179 18.69 6.55 8.29
CA ALA A 179 19.62 7.68 8.27
C ALA A 179 19.19 8.78 9.25
N TYR A 180 17.90 9.14 9.28
CA TYR A 180 17.37 10.10 10.25
C TYR A 180 17.54 9.61 11.69
N ILE A 181 17.18 8.35 11.96
CA ILE A 181 17.25 7.76 13.30
C ILE A 181 18.70 7.72 13.82
N ARG A 182 19.68 7.43 12.96
CA ARG A 182 21.09 7.23 13.34
C ARG A 182 21.96 8.49 13.28
N ARG A 183 21.67 9.41 12.36
CA ARG A 183 22.46 10.63 12.09
C ARG A 183 21.71 11.93 12.44
N GLY A 184 20.43 11.87 12.79
CA GLY A 184 19.60 13.04 13.06
C GLY A 184 19.26 13.88 11.83
N ARG A 185 19.60 13.41 10.62
CA ARG A 185 19.40 14.12 9.35
C ARG A 185 18.84 13.18 8.29
N PHE A 186 17.92 13.69 7.47
CA PHE A 186 17.39 12.95 6.33
C PHE A 186 18.43 12.77 5.23
N ASP A 187 18.40 11.61 4.59
CA ASP A 187 19.26 11.30 3.45
C ASP A 187 18.49 11.51 2.14
N TRP A 188 18.59 12.73 1.61
CA TRP A 188 17.85 13.17 0.41
C TRP A 188 18.20 12.42 -0.87
N ARG A 189 19.24 11.57 -0.85
CA ARG A 189 19.61 10.70 -1.96
C ARG A 189 18.48 9.72 -2.32
N PHE A 190 17.77 9.16 -1.33
CA PHE A 190 16.69 8.19 -1.57
C PHE A 190 15.42 8.80 -2.19
N PRO A 191 14.93 9.97 -1.75
CA PRO A 191 13.94 10.72 -2.53
C PRO A 191 14.37 10.97 -3.98
N GLY A 192 15.66 11.24 -4.23
CA GLY A 192 16.20 11.33 -5.59
C GLY A 192 16.05 10.03 -6.39
N LEU A 193 16.37 8.87 -5.80
CA LEU A 193 16.15 7.56 -6.43
C LEU A 193 14.66 7.30 -6.70
N MET A 194 13.77 7.67 -5.78
CA MET A 194 12.32 7.59 -5.96
C MET A 194 11.83 8.45 -7.13
N CYS A 195 12.31 9.69 -7.25
CA CYS A 195 11.97 10.57 -8.36
C CYS A 195 12.44 9.99 -9.70
N ALA A 196 13.66 9.44 -9.76
CA ALA A 196 14.17 8.78 -10.96
C ALA A 196 13.35 7.54 -11.34
N LEU A 197 12.94 6.73 -10.35
CA LEU A 197 12.07 5.58 -10.58
C LEU A 197 10.66 6.01 -11.05
N ALA A 198 10.10 7.07 -10.47
CA ALA A 198 8.83 7.63 -10.92
C ALA A 198 8.91 8.15 -12.36
N ALA A 199 9.99 8.84 -12.72
CA ALA A 199 10.24 9.27 -14.10
C ALA A 199 10.33 8.06 -15.05
N TYR A 200 11.02 7.00 -14.64
CA TYR A 200 11.05 5.75 -15.41
C TYR A 200 9.66 5.12 -15.57
N ALA A 201 8.88 5.03 -14.48
CA ALA A 201 7.54 4.49 -14.50
C ALA A 201 6.62 5.29 -15.45
N PHE A 202 6.76 6.61 -15.45
CA PHE A 202 6.06 7.52 -16.34
C PHE A 202 6.41 7.29 -17.81
N LEU A 203 7.70 7.21 -18.15
CA LEU A 203 8.18 6.94 -19.52
C LEU A 203 7.70 5.57 -20.04
N THR A 204 7.55 4.60 -19.15
CA THR A 204 7.06 3.25 -19.49
C THR A 204 5.54 3.13 -19.48
N GLY A 205 4.80 4.24 -19.34
CA GLY A 205 3.34 4.26 -19.40
C GLY A 205 2.66 3.56 -18.22
N ASN A 206 3.32 3.51 -17.05
CA ASN A 206 2.69 2.95 -15.86
C ASN A 206 1.47 3.76 -15.40
N ARG A 207 0.51 3.07 -14.79
CA ARG A 207 -0.72 3.66 -14.24
C ARG A 207 -0.46 4.32 -12.89
N PHE A 208 -1.38 5.18 -12.45
CA PHE A 208 -1.40 5.80 -11.12
C PHE A 208 -1.14 4.79 -9.98
N SER A 209 -1.69 3.58 -10.08
CA SER A 209 -1.51 2.54 -9.06
C SER A 209 -0.06 2.14 -8.80
N ALA A 210 0.82 2.21 -9.81
CA ALA A 210 2.24 1.92 -9.64
C ALA A 210 2.93 3.00 -8.79
N PHE A 211 2.69 4.28 -9.10
CA PHE A 211 3.21 5.42 -8.34
C PHE A 211 2.70 5.39 -6.90
N TYR A 212 1.39 5.20 -6.76
CA TYR A 212 0.73 5.12 -5.47
C TYR A 212 1.30 3.98 -4.61
N SER A 213 1.49 2.79 -5.18
CA SER A 213 2.04 1.65 -4.46
C SER A 213 3.51 1.88 -4.08
N GLN A 214 4.36 2.27 -5.03
CA GLN A 214 5.77 2.51 -4.79
C GLN A 214 6.01 3.59 -3.72
N PHE A 215 5.27 4.70 -3.78
CA PHE A 215 5.35 5.78 -2.80
C PHE A 215 4.87 5.32 -1.42
N SER A 216 3.77 4.58 -1.35
CA SER A 216 3.24 4.06 -0.08
C SER A 216 4.22 3.11 0.62
N PHE A 217 4.91 2.26 -0.14
CA PHE A 217 5.95 1.38 0.39
C PHE A 217 7.18 2.17 0.87
N PHE A 218 7.57 3.22 0.15
CA PHE A 218 8.65 4.10 0.56
C PHE A 218 8.37 4.82 1.89
N ILE A 219 7.14 5.30 2.10
CA ILE A 219 6.80 6.01 3.34
C ILE A 219 6.51 5.08 4.53
N THR A 220 6.28 3.79 4.31
CA THR A 220 5.93 2.85 5.40
C THR A 220 6.97 2.88 6.53
N PRO A 221 8.30 2.77 6.28
CA PRO A 221 9.32 2.90 7.33
C PRO A 221 9.40 4.29 7.97
N TRP A 222 8.91 5.33 7.29
CA TRP A 222 8.89 6.69 7.83
C TRP A 222 8.01 6.80 9.09
N ALA A 223 7.07 5.87 9.29
CA ALA A 223 6.30 5.74 10.53
C ALA A 223 7.19 5.64 11.79
N ALA A 224 8.39 5.06 11.67
CA ALA A 224 9.38 5.02 12.77
C ALA A 224 9.91 6.41 13.15
N VAL A 225 10.18 7.26 12.16
CA VAL A 225 10.60 8.66 12.40
C VAL A 225 9.46 9.44 13.03
N VAL A 226 8.24 9.26 12.53
CA VAL A 226 7.02 9.86 13.07
C VAL A 226 6.81 9.44 14.53
N ALA A 227 7.13 8.20 14.89
CA ALA A 227 7.08 7.71 16.26
C ALA A 227 8.08 8.44 17.18
N LEU A 228 9.32 8.67 16.72
CA LEU A 228 10.33 9.41 17.48
C LEU A 228 9.95 10.89 17.66
N GLN A 229 9.48 11.52 16.58
CA GLN A 229 9.12 12.95 16.61
C GLN A 229 7.87 13.20 17.46
N ASN A 230 6.87 12.32 17.43
CA ASN A 230 5.64 12.56 18.18
C ASN A 230 5.77 12.46 19.70
N ARG A 231 6.85 11.84 20.21
CA ARG A 231 7.09 11.74 21.66
C ARG A 231 7.22 13.11 22.34
N THR A 232 7.71 14.12 21.62
CA THR A 232 7.97 15.47 22.14
C THR A 232 6.86 16.48 21.80
N SER A 233 5.67 16.01 21.42
CA SER A 233 4.60 16.89 20.97
C SER A 233 3.69 17.37 22.09
N ASP A 234 3.51 18.69 22.20
CA ASP A 234 2.53 19.34 23.09
C ASP A 234 1.07 19.21 22.60
N GLY A 235 0.67 18.05 22.04
CA GLY A 235 -0.72 17.77 21.68
C GLY A 235 -1.32 18.59 20.51
N ALA A 236 -0.59 19.52 19.89
CA ALA A 236 -1.07 20.30 18.76
C ALA A 236 -1.36 19.45 17.51
N TRP A 237 -2.47 19.75 16.83
CA TRP A 237 -2.92 19.04 15.62
C TRP A 237 -1.90 19.18 14.48
N PHE A 238 -1.68 18.10 13.72
CA PHE A 238 -0.70 18.03 12.62
C PHE A 238 0.72 18.50 12.97
N SER A 239 1.08 18.54 14.25
CA SER A 239 2.40 18.97 14.73
C SER A 239 3.55 18.15 14.17
N TRP A 240 3.30 16.88 13.82
CA TRP A 240 4.27 16.00 13.18
C TRP A 240 4.59 16.43 11.75
N ILE A 241 3.58 16.89 10.99
CA ILE A 241 3.76 17.47 9.65
C ILE A 241 4.57 18.75 9.77
N ARG A 242 4.15 19.66 10.66
CA ARG A 242 4.83 20.95 10.87
C ARG A 242 6.30 20.77 11.23
N ARG A 243 6.63 19.79 12.07
CA ARG A 243 8.02 19.49 12.46
C ARG A 243 8.81 18.79 11.37
N SER A 244 8.20 17.86 10.64
CA SER A 244 8.82 17.21 9.48
C SER A 244 9.22 18.22 8.40
N PHE A 245 8.44 19.29 8.27
CA PHE A 245 8.68 20.37 7.30
C PHE A 245 8.97 21.72 7.99
N ALA A 246 9.78 21.72 9.04
CA ALA A 246 10.05 22.94 9.82
C ALA A 246 10.79 24.02 8.99
N SER A 247 11.66 23.63 8.05
CA SER A 247 12.42 24.59 7.24
C SER A 247 11.59 25.12 6.06
N ARG A 248 11.74 26.40 5.73
CA ARG A 248 11.07 27.02 4.55
C ARG A 248 11.44 26.27 3.26
N ALA A 249 12.69 25.87 3.11
CA ALA A 249 13.16 25.09 1.97
C ALA A 249 12.45 23.72 1.87
N SER A 250 12.29 23.00 2.98
CA SER A 250 11.57 21.72 2.98
C SER A 250 10.09 21.88 2.61
N ARG A 251 9.42 22.95 3.06
CA ARG A 251 8.02 23.24 2.70
C ARG A 251 7.87 23.56 1.21
N LEU A 252 8.73 24.41 0.67
CA LEU A 252 8.71 24.76 -0.75
C LEU A 252 9.02 23.54 -1.63
N THR A 253 9.99 22.72 -1.21
CA THR A 253 10.34 21.49 -1.93
C THR A 253 9.19 20.48 -1.90
N ALA A 254 8.56 20.28 -0.74
CA ALA A 254 7.42 19.39 -0.60
C ALA A 254 6.21 19.88 -1.40
N ALA A 255 5.90 21.17 -1.36
CA ALA A 255 4.83 21.77 -2.15
C ALA A 255 5.10 21.63 -3.65
N GLY A 256 6.32 21.94 -4.10
CA GLY A 256 6.72 21.77 -5.50
C GLY A 256 6.65 20.31 -5.95
N ALA A 257 7.10 19.37 -5.12
CA ALA A 257 7.00 17.95 -5.40
C ALA A 257 5.54 17.46 -5.49
N LEU A 258 4.66 17.95 -4.61
CA LEU A 258 3.22 17.64 -4.65
C LEU A 258 2.55 18.17 -5.92
N VAL A 259 2.84 19.42 -6.31
CA VAL A 259 2.31 20.02 -7.54
C VAL A 259 2.82 19.26 -8.77
N ALA A 260 4.12 18.95 -8.82
CA ALA A 260 4.70 18.19 -9.91
C ALA A 260 4.10 16.78 -10.01
N LEU A 261 3.92 16.10 -8.86
CA LEU A 261 3.30 14.79 -8.81
C LEU A 261 1.84 14.83 -9.27
N ALA A 262 1.06 15.80 -8.80
CA ALA A 262 -0.33 15.99 -9.23
C ALA A 262 -0.42 16.26 -10.74
N GLY A 263 0.45 17.13 -11.29
CA GLY A 263 0.54 17.39 -12.72
C GLY A 263 0.88 16.13 -13.53
N LEU A 264 1.87 15.35 -13.07
CA LEU A 264 2.26 14.08 -13.71
C LEU A 264 1.14 13.06 -13.70
N ILE A 265 0.41 12.92 -12.58
CA ILE A 265 -0.71 11.99 -12.45
C ILE A 265 -1.86 12.41 -13.37
N SER A 266 -2.26 13.69 -13.34
CA SER A 266 -3.33 14.23 -14.18
C SER A 266 -2.99 14.05 -15.67
N PHE A 267 -1.75 14.34 -16.06
CA PHE A 267 -1.28 14.11 -17.41
C PHE A 267 -1.29 12.61 -17.78
N ALA A 268 -0.83 11.73 -16.90
CA ALA A 268 -0.82 10.30 -17.16
C ALA A 268 -2.24 9.72 -17.33
N ILE A 269 -3.20 10.18 -16.52
CA ILE A 269 -4.62 9.81 -16.63
C ILE A 269 -5.19 10.31 -17.95
N TYR A 270 -5.01 11.60 -18.26
CA TYR A 270 -5.50 12.19 -19.50
C TYR A 270 -4.90 11.50 -20.73
N ASN A 271 -3.58 11.31 -20.76
CA ASN A 271 -2.88 10.62 -21.84
C ASN A 271 -3.38 9.18 -22.02
N ASN A 272 -3.65 8.47 -20.92
CA ASN A 272 -4.20 7.11 -21.01
C ASN A 272 -5.62 7.08 -21.59
N LEU A 273 -6.48 8.03 -21.20
CA LEU A 273 -7.88 8.05 -21.65
C LEU A 273 -8.02 8.59 -23.08
N ALA A 274 -7.37 9.70 -23.37
CA ALA A 274 -7.46 10.36 -24.67
C ALA A 274 -6.59 9.67 -25.73
N ASN A 275 -5.29 9.54 -25.48
CA ASN A 275 -4.34 9.14 -26.53
C ASN A 275 -4.20 7.63 -26.68
N VAL A 276 -4.30 6.87 -25.58
CA VAL A 276 -4.12 5.41 -25.62
C VAL A 276 -5.44 4.68 -25.87
N ARG A 277 -6.55 5.17 -25.29
CA ARG A 277 -7.87 4.54 -25.41
C ARG A 277 -8.80 5.19 -26.41
N GLY A 278 -8.46 6.39 -26.90
CA GLY A 278 -9.21 7.07 -27.96
C GLY A 278 -10.56 7.65 -27.54
N TYR A 279 -10.82 7.82 -26.24
CA TYR A 279 -12.06 8.45 -25.77
C TYR A 279 -12.09 9.94 -26.16
N LYS A 280 -13.27 10.47 -26.49
CA LYS A 280 -13.44 11.86 -26.92
C LYS A 280 -14.32 12.66 -25.97
N ASP A 281 -13.97 13.94 -25.79
CA ASP A 281 -14.77 14.95 -25.11
C ASP A 281 -15.33 14.53 -23.74
N SER A 282 -16.67 14.41 -23.63
CA SER A 282 -17.38 14.07 -22.41
C SER A 282 -17.16 12.63 -21.96
N GLU A 283 -16.79 11.71 -22.86
CA GLU A 283 -16.51 10.31 -22.53
C GLU A 283 -15.29 10.17 -21.62
N ILE A 284 -14.28 11.05 -21.78
CA ILE A 284 -13.08 11.06 -20.93
C ILE A 284 -13.48 11.31 -19.47
N TRP A 285 -14.33 12.31 -19.25
CA TRP A 285 -14.81 12.67 -17.92
C TRP A 285 -15.71 11.60 -17.34
N HIS A 286 -16.60 11.02 -18.14
CA HIS A 286 -17.46 9.93 -17.71
C HIS A 286 -16.63 8.71 -17.28
N GLN A 287 -15.65 8.30 -18.09
CA GLN A 287 -14.75 7.18 -17.78
C GLN A 287 -13.85 7.46 -16.57
N ALA A 288 -13.32 8.68 -16.44
CA ALA A 288 -12.55 9.08 -15.27
C ALA A 288 -13.39 9.03 -14.00
N PHE A 289 -14.64 9.49 -14.07
CA PHE A 289 -15.59 9.47 -12.97
C PHE A 289 -15.94 8.04 -12.57
N GLU A 290 -16.31 7.20 -13.54
CA GLU A 290 -16.68 5.80 -13.31
C GLU A 290 -15.51 5.02 -12.66
N ARG A 291 -14.29 5.20 -13.16
CA ARG A 291 -13.06 4.63 -12.59
C ARG A 291 -12.75 5.09 -11.17
N THR A 292 -13.22 6.27 -10.80
CA THR A 292 -12.91 6.88 -9.51
C THR A 292 -14.00 6.59 -8.48
N LEU A 293 -15.28 6.57 -8.85
CA LEU A 293 -16.38 6.52 -7.88
C LEU A 293 -17.30 5.31 -8.01
N ILE A 294 -17.23 4.56 -9.11
CA ILE A 294 -18.13 3.42 -9.36
C ILE A 294 -17.32 2.12 -9.30
N GLN A 295 -16.34 1.95 -10.20
CA GLN A 295 -15.56 0.71 -10.35
C GLN A 295 -14.83 0.23 -9.09
N PRO A 296 -14.32 1.09 -8.17
CA PRO A 296 -13.68 0.61 -6.95
C PRO A 296 -14.61 -0.12 -5.97
N SER A 297 -15.93 0.05 -6.10
CA SER A 297 -16.92 -0.46 -5.14
C SER A 297 -18.12 -1.16 -5.77
N GLU A 298 -18.21 -1.27 -7.10
CA GLU A 298 -19.35 -1.93 -7.78
C GLU A 298 -19.49 -3.42 -7.44
N ILE A 299 -18.37 -4.14 -7.31
CA ILE A 299 -18.35 -5.52 -6.81
C ILE A 299 -18.72 -5.57 -5.33
N GLY A 300 -18.27 -4.58 -4.57
CA GLY A 300 -18.64 -4.41 -3.16
C GLY A 300 -20.14 -4.33 -2.97
N TRP A 301 -20.75 -3.45 -3.73
CA TRP A 301 -22.18 -3.24 -3.71
C TRP A 301 -22.95 -4.48 -4.17
N THR A 302 -22.51 -5.14 -5.24
CA THR A 302 -23.16 -6.37 -5.74
C THR A 302 -23.07 -7.55 -4.75
N SER A 303 -21.93 -7.73 -4.09
CA SER A 303 -21.77 -8.75 -3.04
C SER A 303 -22.65 -8.43 -1.82
N PHE A 304 -22.76 -7.15 -1.45
CA PHE A 304 -23.67 -6.71 -0.40
C PHE A 304 -25.13 -7.06 -0.73
N GLU A 305 -25.62 -6.69 -1.92
CA GLU A 305 -26.97 -7.01 -2.41
C GLU A 305 -27.24 -8.52 -2.28
N ARG A 306 -26.35 -9.35 -2.84
CA ARG A 306 -26.49 -10.80 -2.82
C ARG A 306 -26.50 -11.40 -1.40
N VAL A 307 -25.53 -11.04 -0.56
CA VAL A 307 -25.33 -11.68 0.75
C VAL A 307 -26.32 -11.15 1.80
N PHE A 308 -26.59 -9.84 1.80
CA PHE A 308 -27.35 -9.18 2.87
C PHE A 308 -28.81 -8.94 2.50
N GLU A 309 -29.10 -8.52 1.26
CA GLU A 309 -30.47 -8.22 0.82
C GLU A 309 -31.16 -9.50 0.33
N ASP A 310 -30.55 -10.19 -0.63
CA ASP A 310 -31.12 -11.39 -1.26
C ASP A 310 -30.92 -12.67 -0.45
N LYS A 311 -30.03 -12.64 0.55
CA LYS A 311 -29.66 -13.79 1.41
C LYS A 311 -29.19 -15.00 0.62
N GLN A 312 -28.58 -14.78 -0.54
CA GLN A 312 -28.04 -15.80 -1.43
C GLN A 312 -26.58 -16.10 -1.07
N LEU A 313 -26.38 -16.74 0.08
CA LEU A 313 -25.05 -17.16 0.53
C LEU A 313 -24.79 -18.62 0.16
N ASN A 314 -23.73 -18.89 -0.60
CA ASN A 314 -23.27 -20.26 -0.88
C ASN A 314 -21.78 -20.46 -0.53
N PRO A 315 -21.44 -20.64 0.75
CA PRO A 315 -20.05 -20.72 1.21
C PRO A 315 -19.27 -21.87 0.60
N SER A 316 -19.97 -22.98 0.28
CA SER A 316 -19.35 -24.18 -0.29
C SER A 316 -18.89 -23.91 -1.72
N LEU A 317 -19.72 -23.26 -2.53
CA LEU A 317 -19.35 -22.83 -3.87
C LEU A 317 -18.21 -21.82 -3.82
N THR A 318 -18.30 -20.81 -2.94
CA THR A 318 -17.22 -19.82 -2.73
C THR A 318 -15.90 -20.52 -2.40
N PHE A 319 -15.91 -21.46 -1.45
CA PHE A 319 -14.70 -22.18 -1.05
C PHE A 319 -14.11 -23.01 -2.20
N HIS A 320 -14.94 -23.79 -2.88
CA HIS A 320 -14.54 -24.62 -4.03
C HIS A 320 -13.88 -23.75 -5.12
N PHE A 321 -14.52 -22.65 -5.50
CA PHE A 321 -13.99 -21.75 -6.53
C PHE A 321 -12.67 -21.08 -6.10
N LEU A 322 -12.52 -20.75 -4.81
CA LEU A 322 -11.35 -20.03 -4.34
C LEU A 322 -10.10 -20.89 -4.21
N PHE A 323 -10.26 -22.16 -3.84
CA PHE A 323 -9.17 -23.01 -3.38
C PHE A 323 -9.05 -24.35 -4.10
N GLU A 324 -10.11 -24.87 -4.72
CA GLU A 324 -10.13 -26.20 -5.34
C GLU A 324 -10.07 -26.11 -6.87
N ASP A 325 -10.99 -25.36 -7.49
CA ASP A 325 -11.12 -25.25 -8.95
C ASP A 325 -11.37 -23.81 -9.41
N PRO A 326 -10.38 -22.91 -9.28
CA PRO A 326 -10.45 -21.56 -9.84
C PRO A 326 -10.23 -21.55 -11.35
N VAL A 327 -10.77 -20.53 -12.05
CA VAL A 327 -10.53 -20.32 -13.49
C VAL A 327 -9.03 -20.18 -13.81
N ASP A 328 -8.29 -19.41 -13.01
CA ASP A 328 -6.82 -19.32 -13.07
C ASP A 328 -6.24 -19.30 -11.64
N PRO A 329 -5.62 -20.40 -11.16
CA PRO A 329 -5.05 -20.49 -9.81
C PRO A 329 -3.82 -19.59 -9.62
N ALA A 330 -3.17 -19.12 -10.70
CA ALA A 330 -2.01 -18.24 -10.61
C ALA A 330 -2.39 -16.78 -10.33
N ARG A 331 -3.67 -16.44 -10.42
CA ARG A 331 -4.21 -15.09 -10.21
C ARG A 331 -4.98 -15.00 -8.90
N ASN A 332 -5.54 -13.82 -8.64
CA ASN A 332 -6.42 -13.60 -7.50
C ASN A 332 -7.73 -14.37 -7.72
N THR A 333 -7.96 -15.48 -7.02
CA THR A 333 -9.14 -16.34 -7.21
C THR A 333 -10.41 -15.73 -6.64
N SER A 334 -10.28 -14.89 -5.61
CA SER A 334 -11.40 -14.18 -4.97
C SER A 334 -12.11 -13.23 -5.94
N ILE A 335 -11.36 -12.43 -6.70
CA ILE A 335 -11.98 -11.51 -7.67
C ILE A 335 -12.59 -12.27 -8.86
N GLN A 336 -12.04 -13.43 -9.22
CA GLN A 336 -12.60 -14.29 -10.26
C GLN A 336 -13.97 -14.82 -9.84
N TYR A 337 -14.10 -15.29 -8.59
CA TYR A 337 -15.40 -15.70 -8.03
C TYR A 337 -16.39 -14.53 -8.00
N LEU A 338 -15.96 -13.37 -7.50
CA LEU A 338 -16.83 -12.19 -7.44
C LEU A 338 -17.27 -11.73 -8.83
N MET A 339 -16.41 -11.84 -9.84
CA MET A 339 -16.77 -11.60 -11.23
C MET A 339 -17.78 -12.65 -11.72
N PHE A 340 -17.52 -13.94 -11.50
CA PHE A 340 -18.42 -15.03 -11.86
C PHE A 340 -19.84 -14.78 -11.35
N GLU A 341 -19.97 -14.46 -10.06
CA GLU A 341 -21.26 -14.18 -9.44
C GLU A 341 -21.91 -12.86 -9.90
N SER A 342 -21.14 -11.91 -10.43
CA SER A 342 -21.66 -10.59 -10.83
C SER A 342 -22.00 -10.46 -12.31
N ILE A 343 -21.25 -11.14 -13.20
CA ILE A 343 -21.43 -11.04 -14.65
C ILE A 343 -21.64 -12.40 -15.34
N GLY A 344 -21.54 -13.51 -14.61
CA GLY A 344 -21.75 -14.86 -15.12
C GLY A 344 -20.68 -15.36 -16.07
N GLU A 345 -20.89 -16.59 -16.56
CA GLU A 345 -20.16 -17.17 -17.69
C GLU A 345 -20.94 -16.95 -19.01
N PRO A 346 -20.26 -16.94 -20.18
CA PRO A 346 -18.81 -17.10 -20.41
C PRO A 346 -17.97 -15.84 -20.16
N ARG A 347 -18.63 -14.73 -19.77
CA ARG A 347 -18.02 -13.40 -19.75
C ARG A 347 -16.87 -13.26 -18.75
N THR A 348 -16.97 -13.95 -17.62
CA THR A 348 -15.93 -13.97 -16.59
C THR A 348 -14.64 -14.58 -17.12
N THR A 349 -14.74 -15.79 -17.70
CA THR A 349 -13.58 -16.47 -18.30
C THR A 349 -12.95 -15.62 -19.41
N ASP A 350 -13.77 -15.06 -20.31
CA ASP A 350 -13.28 -14.21 -21.41
C ASP A 350 -12.50 -12.98 -20.91
N GLN A 351 -12.98 -12.33 -19.85
CA GLN A 351 -12.30 -11.16 -19.28
C GLN A 351 -10.99 -11.53 -18.58
N ILE A 352 -10.97 -12.62 -17.81
CA ILE A 352 -9.77 -13.11 -17.12
C ILE A 352 -8.68 -13.46 -18.14
N LEU A 353 -9.03 -14.20 -19.20
CA LEU A 353 -8.10 -14.59 -20.26
C LEU A 353 -7.51 -13.38 -20.98
N ARG A 354 -8.28 -12.29 -21.14
CA ARG A 354 -7.82 -11.01 -21.70
C ARG A 354 -6.98 -10.16 -20.73
N GLY A 355 -6.71 -10.66 -19.52
CA GLY A 355 -5.93 -9.92 -18.52
C GLY A 355 -6.71 -8.86 -17.77
N PHE A 356 -8.04 -8.85 -17.90
CA PHE A 356 -8.91 -7.92 -17.22
C PHE A 356 -9.38 -8.49 -15.88
N GLN A 357 -9.48 -7.63 -14.87
CA GLN A 357 -10.02 -7.95 -13.55
C GLN A 357 -10.69 -6.70 -12.98
N PHE A 358 -11.77 -6.91 -12.23
CA PHE A 358 -12.41 -5.85 -11.48
C PHE A 358 -11.53 -5.34 -10.32
N ALA A 359 -11.86 -4.15 -9.81
CA ALA A 359 -11.21 -3.59 -8.64
C ALA A 359 -11.99 -3.98 -7.36
N GLY A 360 -11.26 -4.21 -6.26
CA GLY A 360 -11.84 -4.57 -4.97
C GLY A 360 -11.80 -6.06 -4.66
N GLY A 361 -12.57 -6.49 -3.66
CA GLY A 361 -12.67 -7.89 -3.19
C GLY A 361 -12.58 -8.06 -1.67
N PHE A 362 -12.16 -7.01 -0.96
CA PHE A 362 -12.28 -6.90 0.50
C PHE A 362 -13.23 -5.77 0.94
N PRO A 363 -14.20 -5.97 1.83
CA PRO A 363 -14.39 -7.14 2.69
C PRO A 363 -15.28 -8.21 2.05
N GLU A 364 -15.71 -8.00 0.80
CA GLU A 364 -16.72 -8.79 0.09
C GLU A 364 -16.50 -10.29 0.24
N ILE A 365 -15.29 -10.76 -0.07
CA ILE A 365 -15.01 -12.19 -0.06
C ILE A 365 -15.16 -12.84 1.31
N PHE A 366 -14.94 -12.08 2.39
CA PHE A 366 -15.17 -12.59 3.74
C PHE A 366 -16.66 -12.78 4.02
N PHE A 367 -17.52 -11.90 3.50
CA PHE A 367 -18.96 -12.07 3.62
C PHE A 367 -19.47 -13.21 2.74
N GLU A 368 -18.94 -13.40 1.54
CA GLU A 368 -19.27 -14.54 0.67
C GLU A 368 -18.85 -15.90 1.25
N LEU A 369 -17.71 -15.95 1.96
CA LEU A 369 -17.20 -17.17 2.57
C LEU A 369 -17.86 -17.50 3.92
N PHE A 370 -18.10 -16.47 4.74
CA PHE A 370 -18.42 -16.67 6.16
C PHE A 370 -19.79 -16.10 6.55
N GLY A 371 -20.49 -15.46 5.61
CA GLY A 371 -21.78 -14.84 5.84
C GLY A 371 -21.73 -13.68 6.84
N LEU A 372 -22.91 -13.27 7.27
CA LEU A 372 -23.11 -12.11 8.15
C LEU A 372 -22.42 -12.26 9.52
N TYR A 373 -22.34 -13.47 10.09
CA TYR A 373 -21.90 -13.64 11.48
C TYR A 373 -20.42 -14.00 11.61
N PHE A 374 -19.94 -14.93 10.77
CA PHE A 374 -18.56 -15.43 10.91
C PHE A 374 -17.53 -14.56 10.21
N ALA A 375 -17.92 -13.65 9.30
CA ALA A 375 -16.96 -12.75 8.66
C ALA A 375 -16.21 -11.86 9.66
N TRP A 376 -16.88 -11.34 10.70
CA TRP A 376 -16.28 -10.35 11.61
C TRP A 376 -15.07 -10.87 12.39
N PRO A 377 -15.10 -12.07 13.02
CA PRO A 377 -13.90 -12.65 13.63
C PRO A 377 -12.72 -12.79 12.65
N PHE A 378 -12.97 -13.17 11.39
CA PHE A 378 -11.91 -13.29 10.38
C PHE A 378 -11.34 -11.92 9.97
N LEU A 379 -12.19 -10.91 9.79
CA LEU A 379 -11.77 -9.52 9.54
C LEU A 379 -10.89 -8.99 10.69
N LEU A 380 -11.31 -9.24 11.93
CA LEU A 380 -10.55 -8.87 13.12
C LEU A 380 -9.22 -9.61 13.19
N GLY A 381 -9.21 -10.92 12.91
CA GLY A 381 -8.01 -11.76 12.89
C GLY A 381 -6.99 -11.29 11.85
N ALA A 382 -7.45 -11.01 10.63
CA ALA A 382 -6.68 -10.37 9.58
C ALA A 382 -6.06 -9.04 10.04
N GLY A 383 -6.88 -8.19 10.67
CA GLY A 383 -6.44 -6.91 11.25
C GLY A 383 -5.36 -7.10 12.32
N CYS A 384 -5.50 -8.09 13.20
CA CYS A 384 -4.51 -8.41 14.23
C CYS A 384 -3.15 -8.80 13.63
N ILE A 385 -3.14 -9.65 12.60
CA ILE A 385 -1.89 -10.08 11.95
C ILE A 385 -1.25 -8.91 11.21
N ALA A 386 -2.03 -8.14 10.44
CA ALA A 386 -1.54 -6.96 9.73
C ALA A 386 -0.98 -5.90 10.69
N ALA A 387 -1.66 -5.65 11.81
CA ALA A 387 -1.20 -4.73 12.86
C ALA A 387 0.10 -5.20 13.50
N ALA A 388 0.20 -6.49 13.82
CA ALA A 388 1.41 -7.08 14.40
C ALA A 388 2.61 -6.98 13.45
N LEU A 389 2.44 -7.33 12.17
CA LEU A 389 3.49 -7.24 11.15
C LEU A 389 3.91 -5.79 10.91
N THR A 390 2.96 -4.86 10.83
CA THR A 390 3.27 -3.42 10.72
C THR A 390 4.03 -2.93 11.95
N ALA A 391 3.67 -3.39 13.15
CA ALA A 391 4.41 -3.06 14.37
C ALA A 391 5.84 -3.63 14.34
N TYR A 392 6.07 -4.83 13.80
CA TYR A 392 7.42 -5.37 13.59
C TYR A 392 8.22 -4.55 12.59
N VAL A 393 7.62 -4.07 11.50
CA VAL A 393 8.27 -3.14 10.55
C VAL A 393 8.73 -1.87 11.24
N VAL A 394 7.84 -1.20 11.98
CA VAL A 394 8.14 0.08 12.66
C VAL A 394 9.18 -0.13 13.76
N ARG A 395 8.98 -1.14 14.62
CA ARG A 395 9.91 -1.49 15.69
C ARG A 395 11.29 -1.90 15.17
N GLY A 396 11.34 -2.70 14.11
CA GLY A 396 12.59 -3.16 13.52
C GLY A 396 13.36 -2.01 12.89
N THR A 397 12.67 -1.08 12.22
CA THR A 397 13.25 0.16 11.71
C THR A 397 13.89 1.01 12.82
N LEU A 398 13.18 1.16 13.96
CA LEU A 398 13.67 1.90 15.12
C LEU A 398 14.92 1.28 15.74
N ARG A 399 14.95 -0.05 15.86
CA ARG A 399 16.03 -0.78 16.52
C ARG A 399 17.23 -1.04 15.61
N GLY A 400 17.04 -1.02 14.29
CA GLY A 400 18.05 -1.46 13.33
C GLY A 400 18.01 -2.95 13.04
N ASP A 401 16.88 -3.60 13.32
CA ASP A 401 16.57 -4.99 12.97
C ASP A 401 16.05 -5.02 11.51
N TYR A 402 16.91 -4.57 10.58
CA TYR A 402 16.51 -4.28 9.19
C TYR A 402 16.03 -5.51 8.43
N VAL A 403 16.57 -6.69 8.75
CA VAL A 403 16.20 -7.95 8.10
C VAL A 403 14.80 -8.35 8.52
N SER A 404 14.50 -8.36 9.83
CA SER A 404 13.14 -8.63 10.29
C SER A 404 12.13 -7.58 9.81
N ALA A 405 12.51 -6.30 9.72
CA ALA A 405 11.63 -5.27 9.17
C ALA A 405 11.27 -5.57 7.70
N PHE A 406 12.25 -5.93 6.87
CA PHE A 406 12.03 -6.28 5.47
C PHE A 406 11.20 -7.56 5.30
N LEU A 407 11.53 -8.62 6.03
CA LEU A 407 10.77 -9.88 5.99
C LEU A 407 9.34 -9.73 6.52
N SER A 408 9.13 -8.88 7.53
CA SER A 408 7.78 -8.56 8.03
C SER A 408 6.94 -7.88 6.95
N LEU A 409 7.52 -6.94 6.18
CA LEU A 409 6.83 -6.37 5.02
C LEU A 409 6.51 -7.46 3.99
N TYR A 410 7.42 -8.41 3.76
CA TYR A 410 7.20 -9.44 2.74
C TYR A 410 6.00 -10.34 3.05
N ILE A 411 5.77 -10.65 4.33
CA ILE A 411 4.57 -11.36 4.76
C ILE A 411 3.36 -10.41 4.74
N LEU A 412 3.52 -9.17 5.22
CA LEU A 412 2.48 -8.14 5.22
C LEU A 412 1.94 -7.86 3.80
N PHE A 413 2.76 -8.04 2.76
CA PHE A 413 2.34 -7.92 1.37
C PHE A 413 1.17 -8.85 1.01
N GLY A 414 1.13 -10.08 1.58
CA GLY A 414 -0.01 -11.00 1.42
C GLY A 414 -1.31 -10.39 1.96
N PHE A 415 -1.24 -9.77 3.13
CA PHE A 415 -2.38 -9.04 3.70
C PHE A 415 -2.72 -7.78 2.91
N TYR A 416 -1.75 -7.10 2.30
CA TYR A 416 -2.04 -5.94 1.45
C TYR A 416 -2.83 -6.34 0.20
N VAL A 417 -2.45 -7.43 -0.48
CA VAL A 417 -3.21 -7.92 -1.64
C VAL A 417 -4.58 -8.45 -1.24
N MET A 418 -4.73 -8.99 -0.03
CA MET A 418 -6.02 -9.32 0.56
C MET A 418 -6.88 -8.08 0.78
N TYR A 419 -6.39 -7.02 1.42
CA TYR A 419 -7.17 -5.79 1.66
C TYR A 419 -7.53 -5.02 0.37
N ILE A 420 -6.75 -5.16 -0.69
CA ILE A 420 -6.99 -4.46 -1.95
C ILE A 420 -7.88 -5.26 -2.89
N GLY A 421 -7.57 -6.54 -3.06
CA GLY A 421 -8.16 -7.41 -4.07
C GLY A 421 -9.02 -8.54 -3.51
N GLY A 422 -9.12 -8.69 -2.18
CA GLY A 422 -9.71 -9.87 -1.56
C GLY A 422 -8.88 -11.14 -1.73
N MET A 423 -7.65 -11.08 -2.24
CA MET A 423 -6.85 -12.27 -2.56
C MET A 423 -6.58 -13.11 -1.31
N LEU A 424 -7.16 -14.31 -1.24
CA LEU A 424 -6.97 -15.24 -0.12
C LEU A 424 -6.07 -16.43 -0.47
N ASN A 425 -5.98 -16.81 -1.75
CA ASN A 425 -5.18 -17.95 -2.21
C ASN A 425 -3.66 -17.79 -2.01
N PHE A 426 -3.16 -16.63 -1.56
CA PHE A 426 -1.74 -16.50 -1.17
C PHE A 426 -1.37 -17.45 -0.02
N VAL A 427 -2.33 -17.90 0.79
CA VAL A 427 -2.10 -18.87 1.88
C VAL A 427 -1.84 -20.29 1.36
N LEU A 428 -2.23 -20.62 0.12
CA LEU A 428 -1.95 -21.91 -0.49
C LEU A 428 -0.53 -21.98 -1.08
N VAL A 429 0.11 -20.83 -1.29
CA VAL A 429 1.42 -20.78 -1.93
C VAL A 429 2.50 -21.18 -0.92
N GLU A 430 3.20 -22.28 -1.18
CA GLU A 430 4.29 -22.79 -0.33
C GLU A 430 5.35 -21.72 -0.01
N THR A 431 5.68 -20.89 -1.02
CA THR A 431 6.66 -19.80 -0.84
C THR A 431 6.22 -18.75 0.18
N TYR A 432 4.92 -18.63 0.49
CA TYR A 432 4.43 -17.77 1.56
C TYR A 432 4.80 -18.31 2.95
N TRP A 433 4.64 -19.61 3.17
CA TRP A 433 5.03 -20.27 4.43
C TRP A 433 6.55 -20.27 4.64
N ILE A 434 7.33 -20.42 3.56
CA ILE A 434 8.79 -20.26 3.63
C ILE A 434 9.17 -18.85 4.11
N LYS A 435 8.46 -17.81 3.69
CA LYS A 435 8.70 -16.43 4.18
C LYS A 435 8.38 -16.29 5.66
N ILE A 436 7.30 -16.92 6.14
CA ILE A 436 6.95 -16.95 7.57
C ILE A 436 8.07 -17.63 8.38
N ALA A 437 8.52 -18.81 7.95
CA ALA A 437 9.62 -19.52 8.60
C ALA A 437 10.91 -18.69 8.62
N THR A 438 11.22 -18.00 7.51
CA THR A 438 12.40 -17.14 7.40
C THR A 438 12.30 -15.93 8.33
N LEU A 439 11.13 -15.31 8.48
CA LEU A 439 10.93 -14.23 9.47
C LEU A 439 11.11 -14.75 10.89
N ALA A 440 10.53 -15.91 11.23
CA ALA A 440 10.66 -16.49 12.57
C ALA A 440 12.13 -16.79 12.92
N LEU A 441 12.90 -17.28 11.95
CA LEU A 441 14.34 -17.50 12.07
C LEU A 441 15.09 -16.17 12.25
N ALA A 442 14.83 -15.17 11.42
CA ALA A 442 15.47 -13.86 11.51
C ALA A 442 15.22 -13.19 12.87
N LEU A 443 13.96 -13.19 13.35
CA LEU A 443 13.60 -12.67 14.67
C LEU A 443 14.34 -13.40 15.80
N SER A 444 14.53 -14.71 15.66
CA SER A 444 15.24 -15.52 16.66
C SER A 444 16.74 -15.22 16.67
N ILE A 445 17.35 -15.08 15.50
CA ILE A 445 18.77 -14.74 15.33
C ILE A 445 19.05 -13.33 15.83
N GLU A 446 18.28 -12.34 15.39
CA GLU A 446 18.45 -10.94 15.81
C GLU A 446 18.26 -10.77 17.33
N ARG A 447 17.30 -11.49 17.95
CA ARG A 447 17.16 -11.50 19.42
C ARG A 447 18.39 -12.06 20.12
N ARG A 448 19.03 -13.11 19.59
CA ARG A 448 20.25 -13.69 20.15
C ARG A 448 21.44 -12.73 19.98
N LEU A 449 21.62 -12.18 18.79
CA LEU A 449 22.68 -11.21 18.48
C LEU A 449 22.54 -9.94 19.32
N ALA A 450 21.32 -9.44 19.51
CA ALA A 450 21.06 -8.26 20.33
C ALA A 450 21.49 -8.44 21.79
N ARG A 451 21.40 -9.65 22.35
CA ARG A 451 21.94 -9.95 23.71
C ARG A 451 23.45 -9.84 23.78
N ALA A 452 24.14 -10.10 22.67
CA ALA A 452 25.58 -9.94 22.52
C ALA A 452 25.99 -8.52 22.05
N GLY A 453 25.04 -7.59 21.89
CA GLY A 453 25.31 -6.24 21.36
C GLY A 453 25.63 -6.22 19.86
N LEU A 454 25.30 -7.27 19.12
CA LEU A 454 25.51 -7.40 17.68
C LEU A 454 24.20 -7.22 16.90
N SER A 455 24.31 -6.87 15.62
CA SER A 455 23.18 -6.84 14.67
C SER A 455 23.42 -7.82 13.54
N LEU A 456 22.34 -8.44 13.05
CA LEU A 456 22.39 -9.33 11.88
C LEU A 456 22.82 -8.57 10.63
N LEU A 457 22.33 -7.35 10.47
CA LEU A 457 22.73 -6.44 9.39
C LEU A 457 23.15 -5.10 9.99
N PRO A 458 24.44 -4.88 10.22
CA PRO A 458 24.91 -3.68 10.88
C PRO A 458 24.72 -2.43 10.00
N TRP A 459 24.36 -1.32 10.62
CA TRP A 459 24.29 -0.02 9.94
C TRP A 459 25.66 0.45 9.43
N VAL A 460 26.72 0.19 10.22
CA VAL A 460 28.11 0.52 9.87
C VAL A 460 28.77 -0.73 9.29
N LEU A 461 29.22 -0.64 8.04
CA LEU A 461 29.87 -1.76 7.35
C LEU A 461 31.39 -1.68 7.51
N PHE A 462 31.96 -0.50 7.30
CA PHE A 462 33.41 -0.27 7.39
C PHE A 462 33.72 1.06 8.07
N ARG A 463 34.80 1.09 8.86
CA ARG A 463 35.38 2.34 9.37
C ARG A 463 36.55 2.73 8.50
N VAL A 464 36.45 3.88 7.82
CA VAL A 464 37.60 4.44 7.10
C VAL A 464 38.47 5.13 8.14
N ARG A 465 39.70 4.64 8.33
CA ARG A 465 40.69 5.37 9.14
C ARG A 465 40.96 6.69 8.42
N THR A 466 40.39 7.78 8.91
CA THR A 466 40.88 9.11 8.53
C THR A 466 42.33 9.22 8.99
N PRO A 467 43.30 9.49 8.10
CA PRO A 467 44.66 9.72 8.51
C PRO A 467 44.68 10.90 9.49
N ARG A 468 45.33 10.71 10.65
CA ARG A 468 45.42 11.72 11.74
C ARG A 468 46.02 13.07 11.30
N TRP A 469 46.54 13.19 10.09
CA TRP A 469 47.30 14.35 9.60
C TRP A 469 46.46 15.50 9.01
N ILE A 470 45.12 15.37 8.93
CA ILE A 470 44.25 16.46 8.39
C ILE A 470 43.55 17.25 9.51
N GLY A 471 43.81 16.94 10.79
CA GLY A 471 43.19 17.61 11.93
C GLY A 471 44.16 18.50 12.69
N ASN A 472 44.73 19.52 12.05
CA ASN A 472 45.33 20.70 12.68
C ASN A 472 45.43 21.80 11.61
N SER A 473 44.30 22.46 11.35
CA SER A 473 44.23 23.76 10.67
C SER A 473 42.95 24.46 11.07
#